data_AF-A0A359F5W3-F1
#
_entry.id   AF-A0A359F5W3-F1
#
_cell.length_a   1.000
_cell.length_b   1.000
_cell.length_c   1.000
_cell.angle_alpha   90.00
_cell.angle_beta   90.00
_cell.angle_gamma   90.00
#
_symmetry.space_group_name_H-M   'P 1'
#
loop_
_entity.id
_entity.type
_entity.pdbx_description
1 polymer ?
#
loop_
_entity_poly.entity_id
_entity_poly.type
_entity_poly.pdbx_seq_one_letter_code
_entity_poly.pdbx_strand_id
1 'polypeptide(L)'
;MHFTQMGNYATEEMRVISRGEGCYLFDTEGKRYLDGLSGLFVVQAGHGRTELAEAAREQSEKLAYFPIWGYAHEPAIELAAQLASLSPGDLNRVFFTASGSEAVETAWKIARQYFAAIGEPGRYKVISRDVAYHGTTMGALSITGLPSLRQPFEPLVPGARHVPNTNAYRPWIEGLSPERFAEESALAIERAILSEGPTSVAAVFLEPLQNAGGCFVPPPGYFTLVREICDKYGVLLVSDEVICAYGRLGHMFGSARYGYVPDIITS
;
A
#
# COMPACT_ATOMS: atom_id res chain seq x y z
N MET A 1 -3.27 9.01 16.94
CA MET A 1 -3.33 7.57 16.62
C MET A 1 -2.02 6.95 17.08
N HIS A 2 -2.03 6.07 18.07
CA HIS A 2 -0.82 5.37 18.51
C HIS A 2 -1.11 3.87 18.43
N PHE A 3 -0.32 3.12 17.67
CA PHE A 3 -0.44 1.65 17.56
C PHE A 3 0.10 0.93 18.80
N THR A 4 -0.06 1.55 19.97
CA THR A 4 0.45 1.04 21.23
C THR A 4 -0.60 1.19 22.29
N GLN A 5 -0.86 0.09 22.99
CA GLN A 5 -1.80 0.05 24.08
C GLN A 5 -1.17 0.69 25.32
N MET A 6 -1.40 1.99 25.50
CA MET A 6 -0.78 2.78 26.59
C MET A 6 -1.08 2.24 27.99
N GLY A 7 -2.19 1.52 28.15
CA GLY A 7 -2.55 0.88 29.42
C GLY A 7 -1.51 -0.14 29.91
N ASN A 8 -0.75 -0.78 29.00
CA ASN A 8 0.27 -1.75 29.39
C ASN A 8 1.44 -1.06 30.15
N TYR A 9 1.72 0.20 29.84
CA TYR A 9 2.78 0.97 30.49
C TYR A 9 2.39 1.51 31.88
N ALA A 10 1.19 1.21 32.36
CA ALA A 10 0.84 1.44 33.76
C ALA A 10 1.49 0.41 34.70
N THR A 11 1.84 -0.77 34.18
CA THR A 11 2.35 -1.91 34.97
C THR A 11 3.63 -2.52 34.42
N GLU A 12 3.97 -2.27 33.16
CA GLU A 12 5.17 -2.80 32.49
C GLU A 12 6.06 -1.65 32.01
N GLU A 13 7.38 -1.84 32.08
CA GLU A 13 8.31 -0.87 31.51
C GLU A 13 8.37 -0.99 29.98
N MET A 14 8.63 0.14 29.32
CA MET A 14 8.83 0.16 27.87
C MET A 14 10.14 -0.53 27.52
N ARG A 15 10.05 -1.59 26.71
CA ARG A 15 11.21 -2.26 26.13
C ARG A 15 11.94 -1.32 25.19
N VAL A 16 13.21 -1.07 25.46
CA VAL A 16 14.07 -0.24 24.63
C VAL A 16 14.94 -1.14 23.77
N ILE A 17 14.71 -1.14 22.46
CA ILE A 17 15.54 -1.86 21.48
C ILE A 17 16.78 -1.01 21.19
N SER A 18 17.98 -1.60 21.32
CA SER A 18 19.26 -0.89 21.25
C SER A 18 20.10 -1.28 20.03
N ARG A 19 19.95 -2.51 19.52
CA ARG A 19 20.78 -3.06 18.45
C ARG A 19 19.99 -4.06 17.60
N GLY A 20 20.36 -4.18 16.33
CA GLY A 20 19.88 -5.25 15.47
C GLY A 20 21.03 -5.85 14.64
N GLU A 21 20.93 -7.14 14.35
CA GLU A 21 21.90 -7.90 13.56
C GLU A 21 21.19 -9.02 12.80
N GLY A 22 21.21 -8.97 11.46
CA GLY A 22 20.50 -9.94 10.63
C GLY A 22 19.00 -9.92 10.93
N CYS A 23 18.42 -11.06 11.31
CA CYS A 23 17.01 -11.16 11.71
C CYS A 23 16.80 -11.03 13.23
N TYR A 24 17.79 -10.55 13.99
CA TYR A 24 17.69 -10.43 15.45
C TYR A 24 17.71 -8.97 15.91
N LEU A 25 16.97 -8.71 16.99
CA LEU A 25 16.98 -7.47 17.76
C LEU A 25 17.49 -7.74 19.17
N PHE A 26 18.06 -6.72 19.81
CA PHE A 26 18.56 -6.76 21.17
C PHE A 26 18.04 -5.54 21.94
N ASP A 27 17.52 -5.75 23.15
CA ASP A 27 17.16 -4.65 24.04
C ASP A 27 18.37 -4.12 24.82
N THR A 28 18.18 -3.07 25.62
CA THR A 28 19.22 -2.46 26.47
C THR A 28 19.72 -3.37 27.59
N GLU A 29 19.00 -4.45 27.90
CA GLU A 29 19.40 -5.48 28.87
C GLU A 29 20.17 -6.63 28.19
N GLY A 30 20.32 -6.59 26.86
CA GLY A 30 21.04 -7.58 26.07
C GLY A 30 20.19 -8.80 25.70
N LYS A 31 18.89 -8.81 25.98
CA LYS A 31 18.01 -9.91 25.57
C LYS A 31 17.79 -9.87 24.07
N ARG A 32 17.95 -11.04 23.45
CA ARG A 32 17.82 -11.24 22.01
C ARG A 32 16.40 -11.66 21.62
N TYR A 33 15.89 -11.07 20.54
CA TYR A 33 14.59 -11.35 19.94
C TYR A 33 14.77 -11.75 18.48
N LEU A 34 14.11 -12.81 18.04
CA LEU A 34 13.94 -13.07 16.61
C LEU A 34 12.89 -12.09 16.08
N ASP A 35 13.29 -11.25 15.13
CA ASP A 35 12.38 -10.35 14.44
C ASP A 35 11.68 -11.09 13.28
N GLY A 36 10.57 -11.72 13.62
CA GLY A 36 9.72 -12.43 12.65
C GLY A 36 8.89 -11.51 11.75
N LEU A 37 8.95 -10.18 11.94
CA LEU A 37 8.13 -9.20 11.22
C LEU A 37 8.95 -8.22 10.37
N SER A 38 10.29 -8.28 10.45
CA SER A 38 11.17 -7.27 9.85
C SER A 38 10.85 -5.85 10.35
N GLY A 39 10.68 -5.71 11.66
CA GLY A 39 10.20 -4.50 12.33
C GLY A 39 8.71 -4.33 12.10
N LEU A 40 8.36 -3.48 11.13
CA LEU A 40 7.00 -3.35 10.62
C LEU A 40 7.02 -3.61 9.11
N PHE A 41 7.44 -4.81 8.71
CA PHE A 41 7.56 -5.29 7.32
C PHE A 41 8.66 -4.65 6.46
N VAL A 42 9.39 -3.64 6.98
CA VAL A 42 10.30 -2.79 6.19
C VAL A 42 11.77 -3.22 6.18
N VAL A 43 12.26 -3.95 7.18
CA VAL A 43 13.70 -4.30 7.28
C VAL A 43 14.02 -5.61 6.54
N GLN A 44 13.71 -5.66 5.23
CA GLN A 44 13.82 -6.90 4.44
C GLN A 44 15.27 -7.38 4.26
N ALA A 45 16.23 -6.45 4.18
CA ALA A 45 17.66 -6.78 4.06
C ALA A 45 18.31 -7.23 5.39
N GLY A 46 17.55 -7.25 6.47
CA GLY A 46 18.05 -7.50 7.83
C GLY A 46 18.67 -6.26 8.48
N HIS A 47 18.84 -6.33 9.80
CA HIS A 47 19.39 -5.27 10.63
C HIS A 47 20.91 -5.23 10.58
N GLY A 48 21.50 -4.04 10.78
CA GLY A 48 22.95 -3.87 10.91
C GLY A 48 23.74 -3.94 9.60
N ARG A 49 23.11 -3.64 8.46
CA ARG A 49 23.77 -3.62 7.14
C ARG A 49 24.72 -2.41 7.02
N THR A 50 26.01 -2.62 7.28
CA THR A 50 27.04 -1.58 7.18
C THR A 50 27.15 -0.97 5.80
N GLU A 51 26.92 -1.75 4.75
CA GLU A 51 26.85 -1.30 3.36
C GLU A 51 25.82 -0.17 3.15
N LEU A 52 24.62 -0.31 3.71
CA LEU A 52 23.57 0.73 3.59
C LEU A 52 23.92 1.97 4.41
N ALA A 53 24.52 1.77 5.59
CA ALA A 53 24.95 2.87 6.45
C ALA A 53 26.06 3.69 5.77
N GLU A 54 27.00 3.03 5.10
CA GLU A 54 28.09 3.69 4.39
C GLU A 54 27.59 4.46 3.17
N ALA A 55 26.71 3.87 2.35
CA ALA A 55 26.09 4.55 1.23
C ALA A 55 25.32 5.83 1.67
N ALA A 56 24.61 5.74 2.80
CA ALA A 56 23.92 6.89 3.38
C ALA A 56 24.90 7.95 3.90
N ARG A 57 26.01 7.55 4.54
CA ARG A 57 27.07 8.45 5.02
C ARG A 57 27.71 9.21 3.86
N GLU A 58 28.15 8.50 2.83
CA GLU A 58 28.78 9.08 1.65
C GLU A 58 27.86 10.08 0.96
N GLN A 59 26.59 9.73 0.74
CA GLN A 59 25.63 10.63 0.12
C GLN A 59 25.34 11.85 1.02
N SER A 60 25.27 11.68 2.34
CA SER A 60 25.04 12.78 3.27
C SER A 60 26.20 13.79 3.30
N GLU A 61 27.44 13.31 3.18
CA GLU A 61 28.64 14.16 3.07
C GLU A 61 28.71 14.88 1.72
N LYS A 62 28.31 14.22 0.62
CA LYS A 62 28.28 14.81 -0.73
C LYS A 62 27.16 15.84 -0.89
N LEU A 63 25.93 15.48 -0.52
CA LEU A 63 24.74 16.32 -0.58
C LEU A 63 23.63 15.73 0.32
N ALA A 64 23.51 16.24 1.54
CA ALA A 64 22.50 15.79 2.50
C ALA A 64 21.05 16.02 2.04
N TYR A 65 20.77 17.15 1.38
CA TYR A 65 19.43 17.47 0.90
C TYR A 65 19.44 18.56 -0.18
N PHE A 66 18.68 18.35 -1.26
CA PHE A 66 18.20 19.38 -2.16
C PHE A 66 16.90 18.89 -2.83
N PRO A 67 15.86 19.73 -3.02
CA PRO A 67 14.59 19.27 -3.57
C PRO A 67 14.68 18.93 -5.06
N ILE A 68 13.81 18.03 -5.52
CA ILE A 68 13.64 17.65 -6.94
C ILE A 68 12.54 18.46 -7.67
N TRP A 69 12.36 19.73 -7.30
CA TRP A 69 11.31 20.61 -7.85
C TRP A 69 11.87 21.47 -8.98
N GLY A 70 11.87 20.92 -10.20
CA GLY A 70 12.54 21.56 -11.35
C GLY A 70 14.06 21.42 -11.34
N TYR A 71 14.59 20.69 -10.34
CA TYR A 71 15.97 20.25 -10.24
C TYR A 71 16.00 18.74 -10.07
N ALA A 72 17.18 18.14 -10.21
CA ALA A 72 17.41 16.74 -9.94
C ALA A 72 18.79 16.56 -9.30
N HIS A 73 18.97 15.43 -8.62
CA HIS A 73 20.26 14.94 -8.17
C HIS A 73 20.45 13.50 -8.64
N GLU A 74 21.71 13.11 -8.84
CA GLU A 74 22.13 11.82 -9.42
C GLU A 74 21.40 10.61 -8.76
N PRO A 75 21.35 10.46 -7.42
CA PRO A 75 20.64 9.33 -6.80
C PRO A 75 19.14 9.25 -7.13
N ALA A 76 18.44 10.39 -7.27
CA ALA A 76 17.02 10.38 -7.61
C ALA A 76 16.80 9.96 -9.07
N ILE A 77 17.69 10.37 -9.97
CA ILE A 77 17.64 9.97 -11.39
C ILE A 77 17.88 8.47 -11.51
N GLU A 78 18.93 7.96 -10.86
CA GLU A 78 19.29 6.55 -10.87
C GLU A 78 18.18 5.68 -10.28
N LEU A 79 17.67 6.04 -9.10
CA LEU A 79 16.59 5.30 -8.46
C LEU A 79 15.31 5.33 -9.30
N ALA A 80 14.92 6.49 -9.85
CA ALA A 80 13.74 6.59 -10.69
C ALA A 80 13.87 5.74 -11.97
N ALA A 81 15.04 5.76 -12.62
CA ALA A 81 15.31 4.95 -13.81
C ALA A 81 15.29 3.45 -13.49
N GLN A 82 15.89 3.05 -12.37
CA GLN A 82 15.90 1.66 -11.94
C GLN A 82 14.49 1.17 -11.60
N LEU A 83 13.71 1.94 -10.83
CA LEU A 83 12.32 1.61 -10.52
C LEU A 83 11.48 1.49 -11.81
N ALA A 84 11.57 2.47 -12.71
CA ALA A 84 10.87 2.43 -14.00
C ALA A 84 11.23 1.19 -14.84
N SER A 85 12.49 0.76 -14.82
CA SER A 85 12.92 -0.45 -15.55
C SER A 85 12.40 -1.76 -14.94
N LEU A 86 12.08 -1.74 -13.64
CA LEU A 86 11.61 -2.90 -12.87
C LEU A 86 10.08 -2.96 -12.77
N SER A 87 9.40 -1.83 -12.95
CA SER A 87 7.94 -1.73 -12.91
C SER A 87 7.28 -2.48 -14.07
N PRO A 88 6.08 -3.04 -13.86
CA PRO A 88 5.37 -3.76 -14.89
C PRO A 88 4.80 -2.84 -15.97
N GLY A 89 4.64 -3.38 -17.19
CA GLY A 89 3.97 -2.68 -18.29
C GLY A 89 4.73 -1.44 -18.76
N ASP A 90 4.03 -0.32 -18.86
CA ASP A 90 4.53 0.98 -19.32
C ASP A 90 4.72 2.00 -18.19
N LEU A 91 4.63 1.57 -16.92
CA LEU A 91 4.83 2.39 -15.74
C LEU A 91 6.30 2.87 -15.65
N ASN A 92 6.54 4.12 -16.06
CA ASN A 92 7.89 4.65 -16.27
C ASN A 92 8.13 6.04 -15.69
N ARG A 93 7.28 6.48 -14.75
CA ARG A 93 7.41 7.75 -14.02
C ARG A 93 7.31 7.51 -12.53
N VAL A 94 8.18 8.15 -11.76
CA VAL A 94 8.26 8.00 -10.31
C VAL A 94 8.06 9.36 -9.65
N PHE A 95 7.20 9.39 -8.64
CA PHE A 95 7.02 10.53 -7.75
C PHE A 95 7.41 10.08 -6.34
N PHE A 96 8.42 10.72 -5.75
CA PHE A 96 8.93 10.33 -4.43
C PHE A 96 8.14 10.98 -3.29
N THR A 97 7.87 10.20 -2.25
CA THR A 97 7.30 10.62 -0.97
C THR A 97 8.15 10.06 0.18
N ALA A 98 7.90 10.49 1.41
CA ALA A 98 8.61 10.00 2.59
C ALA A 98 7.91 8.82 3.27
N SER A 99 6.65 8.55 2.93
CA SER A 99 5.88 7.43 3.49
C SER A 99 4.87 6.84 2.51
N GLY A 100 4.42 5.61 2.79
CA GLY A 100 3.32 4.97 2.07
C GLY A 100 2.00 5.75 2.18
N SER A 101 1.72 6.40 3.32
CA SER A 101 0.51 7.25 3.45
C SER A 101 0.55 8.44 2.49
N GLU A 102 1.71 9.09 2.37
CA GLU A 102 1.90 10.18 1.41
C GLU A 102 1.86 9.68 -0.04
N ALA A 103 2.34 8.46 -0.31
CA ALA A 103 2.24 7.84 -1.63
C ALA A 103 0.78 7.62 -2.03
N VAL A 104 -0.05 7.11 -1.10
CA VAL A 104 -1.50 6.92 -1.30
C VAL A 104 -2.22 8.26 -1.52
N GLU A 105 -1.92 9.29 -0.71
CA GLU A 105 -2.44 10.65 -0.91
C GLU A 105 -2.08 11.19 -2.30
N THR A 106 -0.83 10.99 -2.70
CA THR A 106 -0.31 11.42 -4.00
C THR A 106 -1.00 10.68 -5.14
N ALA A 107 -1.15 9.36 -5.05
CA ALA A 107 -1.86 8.54 -6.03
C ALA A 107 -3.32 8.99 -6.19
N TRP A 108 -4.02 9.28 -5.08
CA TRP A 108 -5.40 9.77 -5.16
C TRP A 108 -5.47 11.17 -5.79
N LYS A 109 -4.55 12.07 -5.45
CA LYS A 109 -4.45 13.41 -6.08
C LYS A 109 -4.14 13.31 -7.57
N ILE A 110 -3.22 12.44 -7.98
CA ILE A 110 -2.88 12.21 -9.39
C ILE A 110 -4.08 11.66 -10.14
N ALA A 111 -4.80 10.68 -9.60
CA ALA A 111 -6.01 10.14 -10.21
C ALA A 111 -7.06 11.23 -10.46
N ARG A 112 -7.30 12.10 -9.47
CA ARG A 112 -8.21 13.24 -9.60
C ARG A 112 -7.73 14.25 -10.66
N GLN A 113 -6.44 14.56 -10.65
CA GLN A 113 -5.85 15.50 -11.61
C GLN A 113 -5.90 14.96 -13.03
N TYR A 114 -5.66 13.66 -13.23
CA TYR A 114 -5.79 12.98 -14.52
C TYR A 114 -7.19 13.15 -15.09
N PHE A 115 -8.23 12.81 -14.31
CA PHE A 115 -9.61 12.95 -14.79
C PHE A 115 -10.01 14.40 -15.04
N ALA A 116 -9.60 15.33 -14.17
CA ALA A 116 -9.82 16.75 -14.42
C ALA A 116 -9.15 17.22 -15.74
N ALA A 117 -7.95 16.75 -16.03
CA ALA A 117 -7.20 17.10 -17.25
C ALA A 117 -7.84 16.57 -18.53
N ILE A 118 -8.53 15.43 -18.48
CA ILE A 118 -9.26 14.86 -19.63
C ILE A 118 -10.74 15.29 -19.71
N GLY A 119 -11.16 16.26 -18.89
CA GLY A 119 -12.52 16.82 -18.93
C GLY A 119 -13.56 16.08 -18.08
N GLU A 120 -13.13 15.19 -17.17
CA GLU A 120 -13.98 14.42 -16.26
C GLU A 120 -13.75 14.77 -14.76
N PRO A 121 -13.80 16.06 -14.35
CA PRO A 121 -13.46 16.48 -12.98
C PRO A 121 -14.41 15.92 -11.90
N GLY A 122 -15.53 15.32 -12.29
CA GLY A 122 -16.46 14.63 -11.41
C GLY A 122 -15.93 13.30 -10.85
N ARG A 123 -14.88 12.72 -11.44
CA ARG A 123 -14.24 11.51 -10.95
C ARG A 123 -13.25 11.82 -9.83
N TYR A 124 -13.69 11.60 -8.60
CA TYR A 124 -12.87 11.80 -7.42
C TYR A 124 -13.03 10.71 -6.35
N LYS A 125 -14.08 9.90 -6.43
CA LYS A 125 -14.34 8.84 -5.46
C LYS A 125 -13.37 7.68 -5.65
N VAL A 126 -13.16 6.92 -4.60
CA VAL A 126 -12.28 5.75 -4.60
C VAL A 126 -12.94 4.58 -3.94
N ILE A 127 -12.60 3.38 -4.42
CA ILE A 127 -13.06 2.12 -3.85
C ILE A 127 -11.86 1.42 -3.24
N SER A 128 -12.03 0.93 -2.02
CA SER A 128 -11.09 0.12 -1.24
C SER A 128 -11.82 -1.10 -0.69
N ARG A 129 -11.15 -1.92 0.12
CA ARG A 129 -11.74 -3.08 0.77
C ARG A 129 -11.85 -2.90 2.27
N ASP A 130 -12.83 -3.55 2.86
CA ASP A 130 -12.86 -3.77 4.30
C ASP A 130 -11.56 -4.43 4.74
N VAL A 131 -11.07 -4.07 5.92
CA VAL A 131 -9.83 -4.57 6.51
C VAL A 131 -8.54 -4.18 5.76
N ALA A 132 -8.61 -3.44 4.63
CA ALA A 132 -7.42 -2.93 3.95
C ALA A 132 -6.70 -1.84 4.79
N TYR A 133 -5.39 -1.71 4.64
CA TYR A 133 -4.61 -0.64 5.28
C TYR A 133 -3.83 0.14 4.21
N HIS A 134 -4.15 1.43 4.08
CA HIS A 134 -3.53 2.33 3.10
C HIS A 134 -2.84 3.53 3.74
N GLY A 135 -2.77 3.58 5.08
CA GLY A 135 -2.13 4.66 5.82
C GLY A 135 -3.07 5.45 6.71
N THR A 136 -2.52 6.54 7.28
CA THR A 136 -3.11 7.23 8.44
C THR A 136 -3.17 8.75 8.32
N THR A 137 -2.70 9.34 7.21
CA THR A 137 -3.06 10.72 6.82
C THR A 137 -4.56 10.79 6.52
N MET A 138 -5.20 11.96 6.60
CA MET A 138 -6.67 12.04 6.51
C MET A 138 -7.27 11.40 5.25
N GLY A 139 -6.65 11.56 4.08
CA GLY A 139 -7.09 10.94 2.84
C GLY A 139 -6.78 9.45 2.80
N ALA A 140 -5.54 9.04 3.10
CA ALA A 140 -5.16 7.63 3.18
C ALA A 140 -6.00 6.84 4.21
N LEU A 141 -6.29 7.45 5.36
CA LEU A 141 -7.15 6.92 6.41
C LEU A 141 -8.61 6.77 5.93
N SER A 142 -9.06 7.62 5.01
CA SER A 142 -10.38 7.48 4.37
C SER A 142 -10.45 6.23 3.49
N ILE A 143 -9.33 5.83 2.88
CA ILE A 143 -9.20 4.64 2.02
C ILE A 143 -8.95 3.37 2.86
N THR A 144 -8.34 3.50 4.04
CA THR A 144 -8.13 2.39 4.99
C THR A 144 -9.47 1.78 5.45
N GLY A 145 -9.63 0.46 5.35
CA GLY A 145 -10.85 -0.27 5.70
C GLY A 145 -10.94 -0.75 7.15
N LEU A 146 -10.20 -0.14 8.08
CA LEU A 146 -10.15 -0.56 9.49
C LEU A 146 -10.95 0.39 10.39
N PRO A 147 -12.15 0.01 10.87
CA PRO A 147 -13.01 0.89 11.65
C PRO A 147 -12.35 1.43 12.93
N SER A 148 -11.57 0.61 13.64
CA SER A 148 -10.89 1.02 14.88
C SER A 148 -9.87 2.13 14.68
N LEU A 149 -9.29 2.24 13.48
CA LEU A 149 -8.38 3.34 13.13
C LEU A 149 -9.13 4.58 12.65
N ARG A 150 -10.28 4.39 12.00
CA ARG A 150 -11.06 5.47 11.37
C ARG A 150 -11.98 6.21 12.34
N GLN A 151 -12.79 5.46 13.10
CA GLN A 151 -13.87 6.00 13.93
C GLN A 151 -13.46 7.17 14.83
N PRO A 152 -12.27 7.19 15.46
CA PRO A 152 -11.87 8.31 16.31
C PRO A 152 -11.66 9.64 15.57
N PHE A 153 -11.56 9.63 14.24
CA PHE A 153 -11.26 10.80 13.40
C PHE A 153 -12.36 11.12 12.39
N GLU A 154 -13.51 10.44 12.47
CA GLU A 154 -14.66 10.76 11.61
C GLU A 154 -15.23 12.15 11.97
N PRO A 155 -15.70 12.94 10.98
CA PRO A 155 -15.79 12.61 9.55
C PRO A 155 -14.45 12.73 8.80
N LEU A 156 -14.16 11.73 7.97
CA LEU A 156 -12.98 11.67 7.10
C LEU A 156 -13.21 12.34 5.72
N VAL A 157 -12.20 12.28 4.83
CA VAL A 157 -12.26 12.88 3.49
C VAL A 157 -13.37 12.19 2.66
N PRO A 158 -14.36 12.95 2.14
CA PRO A 158 -15.46 12.37 1.39
C PRO A 158 -14.98 11.68 0.10
N GLY A 159 -15.64 10.57 -0.24
CA GLY A 159 -15.48 9.90 -1.54
C GLY A 159 -14.88 8.50 -1.48
N ALA A 160 -14.41 8.04 -0.32
CA ALA A 160 -14.00 6.65 -0.15
C ALA A 160 -15.20 5.72 0.09
N ARG A 161 -15.16 4.54 -0.53
CA ARG A 161 -16.10 3.43 -0.34
C ARG A 161 -15.34 2.13 -0.12
N HIS A 162 -15.92 1.24 0.67
CA HIS A 162 -15.30 -0.03 1.02
C HIS A 162 -16.22 -1.17 0.56
N VAL A 163 -15.64 -2.17 -0.08
CA VAL A 163 -16.31 -3.43 -0.44
C VAL A 163 -15.79 -4.56 0.45
N PRO A 164 -16.51 -5.69 0.57
CA PRO A 164 -16.06 -6.81 1.40
C PRO A 164 -14.65 -7.30 1.05
N ASN A 165 -13.92 -7.83 2.04
CA ASN A 165 -12.56 -8.36 1.89
C ASN A 165 -12.52 -9.73 1.17
N THR A 166 -11.30 -10.21 0.85
CA THR A 166 -11.08 -11.49 0.12
C THR A 166 -10.86 -12.70 1.05
N ASN A 167 -11.27 -12.63 2.32
CA ASN A 167 -10.99 -13.71 3.27
C ASN A 167 -11.81 -14.98 2.94
N ALA A 168 -11.23 -15.90 2.17
CA ALA A 168 -11.87 -17.16 1.81
C ALA A 168 -12.04 -18.14 2.99
N TYR A 169 -11.29 -17.95 4.09
CA TYR A 169 -11.44 -18.75 5.31
C TYR A 169 -12.68 -18.33 6.12
N ARG A 170 -13.06 -17.04 6.07
CA ARG A 170 -14.29 -16.50 6.67
C ARG A 170 -15.02 -15.65 5.61
N PRO A 171 -15.62 -16.29 4.61
CA PRO A 171 -16.19 -15.57 3.48
C PRO A 171 -17.42 -14.77 3.93
N TRP A 172 -17.58 -13.58 3.35
CA TRP A 172 -18.75 -12.73 3.58
C TRP A 172 -20.00 -13.22 2.84
N ILE A 173 -19.85 -14.23 1.95
CA ILE A 173 -20.94 -15.04 1.40
C ILE A 173 -20.62 -16.51 1.70
N GLU A 174 -21.46 -17.14 2.52
CA GLU A 174 -21.32 -18.57 2.85
C GLU A 174 -21.80 -19.47 1.70
N GLY A 175 -21.23 -20.67 1.61
CA GLY A 175 -21.68 -21.72 0.68
C GLY A 175 -21.24 -21.57 -0.78
N LEU A 176 -20.43 -20.57 -1.13
CA LEU A 176 -19.83 -20.45 -2.46
C LEU A 176 -18.63 -21.39 -2.63
N SER A 177 -18.43 -21.88 -3.86
CA SER A 177 -17.15 -22.48 -4.23
C SER A 177 -16.04 -21.41 -4.21
N PRO A 178 -14.76 -21.80 -4.07
CA PRO A 178 -13.63 -20.86 -4.12
C PRO A 178 -13.64 -19.97 -5.37
N GLU A 179 -14.00 -20.53 -6.52
CA GLU A 179 -14.07 -19.82 -7.81
C GLU A 179 -15.20 -18.79 -7.82
N ARG A 180 -16.39 -19.17 -7.32
CA ARG A 180 -17.52 -18.25 -7.20
C ARG A 180 -17.24 -17.15 -6.17
N PHE A 181 -16.54 -17.46 -5.09
CA PHE A 181 -16.12 -16.45 -4.11
C PHE A 181 -15.11 -15.46 -4.70
N ALA A 182 -14.17 -15.92 -5.53
CA ALA A 182 -13.23 -15.08 -6.27
C ALA A 182 -13.98 -14.09 -7.17
N GLU A 183 -14.93 -14.60 -7.95
CA GLU A 183 -15.77 -13.83 -8.85
C GLU A 183 -16.61 -12.80 -8.08
N GLU A 184 -17.33 -13.21 -7.04
CA GLU A 184 -18.15 -12.30 -6.23
C GLU A 184 -17.32 -11.22 -5.52
N SER A 185 -16.08 -11.54 -5.13
CA SER A 185 -15.16 -10.59 -4.52
C SER A 185 -14.72 -9.49 -5.48
N ALA A 186 -14.59 -9.80 -6.78
CA ALA A 186 -14.32 -8.81 -7.82
C ALA A 186 -15.60 -8.06 -8.24
N LEU A 187 -16.73 -8.77 -8.42
CA LEU A 187 -18.03 -8.17 -8.74
C LEU A 187 -18.53 -7.22 -7.65
N ALA A 188 -18.10 -7.38 -6.40
CA ALA A 188 -18.37 -6.41 -5.35
C ALA A 188 -17.79 -5.02 -5.68
N ILE A 189 -16.62 -4.95 -6.33
CA ILE A 189 -16.02 -3.69 -6.82
C ILE A 189 -16.89 -3.13 -7.95
N GLU A 190 -17.29 -3.94 -8.93
CA GLU A 190 -18.17 -3.49 -10.02
C GLU A 190 -19.49 -2.93 -9.50
N ARG A 191 -20.14 -3.63 -8.55
CA ARG A 191 -21.37 -3.15 -7.91
C ARG A 191 -21.17 -1.81 -7.21
N ALA A 192 -20.04 -1.61 -6.54
CA ALA A 192 -19.71 -0.32 -5.91
C ALA A 192 -19.47 0.79 -6.94
N ILE A 193 -18.77 0.50 -8.05
CA ILE A 193 -18.58 1.45 -9.16
C ILE A 193 -19.93 1.89 -9.72
N LEU A 194 -20.83 0.94 -9.99
CA LEU A 194 -22.16 1.20 -10.52
C LEU A 194 -23.03 2.00 -9.53
N SER A 195 -23.01 1.63 -8.24
CA SER A 195 -23.77 2.30 -7.18
C SER A 195 -23.34 3.75 -6.96
N GLU A 196 -22.04 4.03 -7.01
CA GLU A 196 -21.53 5.40 -6.86
C GLU A 196 -21.69 6.24 -8.13
N GLY A 197 -21.94 5.60 -9.28
CA GLY A 197 -21.91 6.20 -10.60
C GLY A 197 -20.51 6.12 -11.19
N PRO A 198 -20.30 5.38 -12.31
CA PRO A 198 -18.97 5.17 -12.90
C PRO A 198 -18.22 6.47 -13.21
N THR A 199 -18.93 7.52 -13.63
CA THR A 199 -18.39 8.85 -13.93
C THR A 199 -18.01 9.67 -12.70
N SER A 200 -18.12 9.10 -11.49
CA SER A 200 -17.68 9.72 -10.24
C SER A 200 -16.54 8.99 -9.53
N VAL A 201 -16.23 7.76 -9.98
CA VAL A 201 -15.16 6.94 -9.42
C VAL A 201 -13.88 7.15 -10.22
N ALA A 202 -12.84 7.59 -9.52
CA ALA A 202 -11.52 7.79 -10.08
C ALA A 202 -10.68 6.51 -10.02
N ALA A 203 -10.65 5.82 -8.88
CA ALA A 203 -9.73 4.71 -8.71
C ALA A 203 -10.22 3.61 -7.77
N VAL A 204 -9.69 2.40 -7.95
CA VAL A 204 -9.76 1.28 -7.01
C VAL A 204 -8.36 1.09 -6.40
N PHE A 205 -8.26 1.14 -5.07
CA PHE A 205 -7.03 0.91 -4.32
C PHE A 205 -7.03 -0.51 -3.74
N LEU A 206 -6.00 -1.30 -4.05
CA LEU A 206 -5.88 -2.68 -3.60
C LEU A 206 -4.44 -3.02 -3.24
N GLU A 207 -4.25 -3.58 -2.04
CA GLU A 207 -3.05 -4.36 -1.74
C GLU A 207 -3.07 -5.66 -2.59
N PRO A 208 -1.96 -6.06 -3.26
CA PRO A 208 -1.88 -7.36 -3.94
C PRO A 208 -2.19 -8.54 -3.01
N LEU A 209 -1.80 -8.42 -1.73
CA LEU A 209 -2.15 -9.32 -0.65
C LEU A 209 -2.50 -8.45 0.57
N GLN A 210 -3.73 -8.52 1.06
CA GLN A 210 -4.17 -7.69 2.19
C GLN A 210 -3.50 -8.19 3.47
N ASN A 211 -2.62 -7.39 4.05
CA ASN A 211 -1.87 -7.81 5.24
C ASN A 211 -2.76 -7.79 6.50
N ALA A 212 -3.48 -6.68 6.70
CA ALA A 212 -4.38 -6.53 7.83
C ALA A 212 -5.50 -7.59 7.77
N GLY A 213 -5.83 -8.16 8.93
CA GLY A 213 -6.76 -9.27 9.04
C GLY A 213 -6.14 -10.67 8.94
N GLY A 214 -4.83 -10.77 8.66
CA GLY A 214 -4.08 -12.02 8.70
C GLY A 214 -3.63 -12.55 7.34
N CYS A 215 -3.15 -11.66 6.46
CA CYS A 215 -2.58 -12.01 5.14
C CYS A 215 -3.58 -12.71 4.20
N PHE A 216 -4.58 -11.98 3.71
CA PHE A 216 -5.55 -12.50 2.75
C PHE A 216 -4.94 -12.59 1.35
N VAL A 217 -4.56 -13.81 0.97
CA VAL A 217 -4.15 -14.13 -0.40
C VAL A 217 -5.35 -13.93 -1.33
N PRO A 218 -5.20 -13.17 -2.43
CA PRO A 218 -6.27 -13.00 -3.39
C PRO A 218 -6.66 -14.35 -4.02
N PRO A 219 -7.96 -14.65 -4.16
CA PRO A 219 -8.41 -15.84 -4.86
C PRO A 219 -7.90 -15.89 -6.31
N PRO A 220 -7.66 -17.09 -6.90
CA PRO A 220 -7.26 -17.21 -8.31
C PRO A 220 -8.22 -16.49 -9.26
N GLY A 221 -7.69 -15.80 -10.28
CA GLY A 221 -8.48 -15.05 -11.27
C GLY A 221 -9.07 -13.72 -10.78
N TYR A 222 -9.01 -13.43 -9.46
CA TYR A 222 -9.56 -12.20 -8.88
C TYR A 222 -9.01 -10.93 -9.57
N PHE A 223 -7.69 -10.78 -9.66
CA PHE A 223 -7.08 -9.57 -10.24
C PHE A 223 -7.29 -9.44 -11.75
N THR A 224 -7.43 -10.56 -12.48
CA THR A 224 -7.82 -10.53 -13.89
C THR A 224 -9.19 -9.86 -14.05
N LEU A 225 -10.18 -10.33 -13.28
CA LEU A 225 -11.53 -9.77 -13.33
C LEU A 225 -11.58 -8.32 -12.81
N VAL A 226 -10.81 -7.97 -11.77
CA VAL A 226 -10.70 -6.57 -11.31
C VAL A 226 -10.15 -5.65 -12.39
N ARG A 227 -9.11 -6.08 -13.12
CA ARG A 227 -8.54 -5.30 -14.22
C ARG A 227 -9.57 -5.08 -15.33
N GLU A 228 -10.28 -6.14 -15.75
CA GLU A 228 -11.36 -6.06 -16.74
C GLU A 228 -12.48 -5.09 -16.30
N ILE A 229 -12.87 -5.12 -15.03
CA ILE A 229 -13.86 -4.19 -14.46
C ILE A 229 -13.35 -2.75 -14.54
N CYS A 230 -12.11 -2.50 -14.12
CA CYS A 230 -11.52 -1.17 -14.14
C CYS A 230 -11.46 -0.62 -15.59
N ASP A 231 -11.06 -1.45 -16.55
CA ASP A 231 -11.00 -1.08 -17.98
C ASP A 231 -12.39 -0.77 -18.54
N LYS A 232 -13.40 -1.60 -18.22
CA LYS A 232 -14.79 -1.43 -18.66
C LYS A 232 -15.39 -0.09 -18.26
N TYR A 233 -15.05 0.44 -17.08
CA TYR A 233 -15.60 1.69 -16.56
C TYR A 233 -14.64 2.88 -16.64
N GLY A 234 -13.43 2.68 -17.17
CA GLY A 234 -12.38 3.70 -17.21
C GLY A 234 -11.98 4.17 -15.82
N VAL A 235 -11.92 3.27 -14.84
CA VAL A 235 -11.50 3.53 -13.46
C VAL A 235 -10.04 3.10 -13.32
N LEU A 236 -9.20 3.91 -12.67
CA LEU A 236 -7.79 3.57 -12.48
C LEU A 236 -7.61 2.47 -11.41
N LEU A 237 -6.72 1.52 -11.63
CA LEU A 237 -6.31 0.55 -10.63
C LEU A 237 -5.01 1.01 -9.97
N VAL A 238 -5.07 1.25 -8.66
CA VAL A 238 -3.89 1.53 -7.83
C VAL A 238 -3.50 0.27 -7.06
N SER A 239 -2.31 -0.26 -7.36
CA SER A 239 -1.72 -1.38 -6.63
C SER A 239 -0.91 -0.86 -5.45
N ASP A 240 -1.40 -1.07 -4.23
CA ASP A 240 -0.69 -0.71 -3.01
C ASP A 240 0.32 -1.79 -2.62
N GLU A 241 1.54 -1.58 -3.07
CA GLU A 241 2.68 -2.49 -2.98
C GLU A 241 3.60 -2.16 -1.79
N VAL A 242 3.20 -1.27 -0.87
CA VAL A 242 4.03 -0.84 0.28
C VAL A 242 4.59 -2.02 1.09
N ILE A 243 3.84 -3.12 1.20
CA ILE A 243 4.34 -4.38 1.80
C ILE A 243 4.80 -5.38 0.75
N CYS A 244 4.13 -5.43 -0.40
CA CYS A 244 4.25 -6.52 -1.37
C CYS A 244 5.45 -6.38 -2.33
N ALA A 245 5.97 -5.18 -2.50
CA ALA A 245 7.12 -4.89 -3.35
C ALA A 245 8.45 -5.46 -2.81
N TYR A 246 9.45 -5.35 -3.66
CA TYR A 246 10.86 -5.57 -3.34
C TYR A 246 11.17 -6.98 -2.84
N GLY A 247 10.47 -7.98 -3.38
CA GLY A 247 10.77 -9.40 -3.15
C GLY A 247 9.94 -10.07 -2.06
N ARG A 248 9.06 -9.37 -1.33
CA ARG A 248 8.27 -9.95 -0.22
C ARG A 248 7.48 -11.18 -0.66
N LEU A 249 6.90 -11.14 -1.86
CA LEU A 249 6.13 -12.24 -2.44
C LEU A 249 6.96 -13.10 -3.42
N GLY A 250 8.29 -13.03 -3.35
CA GLY A 250 9.20 -13.70 -4.28
C GLY A 250 9.26 -13.06 -5.67
N HIS A 251 8.68 -11.88 -5.83
CA HIS A 251 8.65 -11.09 -7.07
C HIS A 251 8.97 -9.62 -6.74
N MET A 252 9.42 -8.87 -7.74
CA MET A 252 9.73 -7.44 -7.56
C MET A 252 8.50 -6.64 -7.11
N PHE A 253 7.32 -6.97 -7.67
CA PHE A 253 6.03 -6.40 -7.29
C PHE A 253 5.00 -7.55 -7.19
N GLY A 254 4.04 -7.43 -6.28
CA GLY A 254 2.91 -8.34 -6.12
C GLY A 254 1.99 -8.39 -7.35
N SER A 255 1.88 -7.29 -8.08
CA SER A 255 1.25 -7.23 -9.40
C SER A 255 1.87 -8.23 -10.39
N ALA A 256 3.20 -8.36 -10.39
CA ALA A 256 3.88 -9.40 -11.18
C ALA A 256 3.59 -10.82 -10.67
N ARG A 257 3.51 -11.01 -9.34
CA ARG A 257 3.16 -12.30 -8.70
C ARG A 257 1.78 -12.80 -9.13
N TYR A 258 0.81 -11.89 -9.27
CA TYR A 258 -0.59 -12.20 -9.56
C TYR A 258 -1.01 -11.90 -11.01
N GLY A 259 -0.09 -11.44 -11.86
CA GLY A 259 -0.27 -11.35 -13.30
C GLY A 259 -1.19 -10.22 -13.77
N TYR A 260 -1.13 -9.03 -13.14
CA TYR A 260 -1.87 -7.85 -13.60
C TYR A 260 -0.96 -6.62 -13.72
N VAL A 261 -1.37 -5.64 -14.52
CA VAL A 261 -0.69 -4.35 -14.67
C VAL A 261 -1.62 -3.25 -14.11
N PRO A 262 -1.24 -2.57 -13.02
CA PRO A 262 -1.98 -1.44 -12.49
C PRO A 262 -1.69 -0.14 -13.26
N ASP A 263 -2.51 0.88 -13.05
CA ASP A 263 -2.29 2.22 -13.60
C ASP A 263 -1.35 3.07 -12.72
N ILE A 264 -1.31 2.78 -11.41
CA ILE A 264 -0.43 3.43 -10.42
C ILE A 264 0.05 2.38 -9.41
N ILE A 265 1.31 2.49 -8.97
CA ILE A 265 1.86 1.72 -7.84
C ILE A 265 2.21 2.67 -6.70
N THR A 266 1.86 2.30 -5.47
CA THR A 266 2.43 2.88 -4.24
C THR A 266 3.36 1.85 -3.61
N SER A 267 4.59 2.19 -3.26
CA SER A 267 5.60 1.23 -2.76
C SER A 267 6.54 1.85 -1.74
#